data_AF-A0A1M5JPD4-F1
#
_entry.id   AF-A0A1M5JPD4-F1
#
_cell.length_a   1.000
_cell.length_b   1.000
_cell.length_c   1.000
_cell.angle_alpha   90.00
_cell.angle_beta   90.00
_cell.angle_gamma   90.00
#
_symmetry.space_group_name_H-M   'P 1'
#
loop_
_entity.id
_entity.type
_entity.pdbx_description
1 polymer ?
#
loop_
_entity_poly.entity_id
_entity_poly.type
_entity_poly.pdbx_seq_one_letter_code
_entity_poly.pdbx_strand_id
1 'polypeptide(L)' 'MVLSNIKISREEKNRMRLKLEEIVSMMKEMEKKIIVFNENTETEEYRKFWQELLENNRSTVRKVTNFMVRKCNR' A
#
# COMPACT_ATOMS: atom_id res chain seq x y z
N MET A 1 23.43 -17.76 -5.06
CA MET A 1 23.34 -16.54 -4.23
C MET A 1 22.99 -16.96 -2.82
N VAL A 2 23.90 -16.77 -1.87
CA VAL A 2 23.67 -17.03 -0.45
C VAL A 2 22.74 -15.91 0.05
N LEU A 3 21.45 -16.20 0.22
CA LEU A 3 20.58 -15.37 1.04
C LEU A 3 21.05 -15.55 2.48
N SER A 4 22.01 -14.71 2.89
CA SER A 4 22.46 -14.63 4.27
C SER A 4 21.25 -14.48 5.18
N ASN A 5 21.17 -15.32 6.21
CA ASN A 5 20.19 -15.21 7.30
C ASN A 5 20.49 -13.93 8.10
N ILE A 6 20.22 -12.76 7.51
CA ILE A 6 20.32 -11.48 8.19
C ILE A 6 19.21 -11.48 9.23
N LYS A 7 19.61 -11.68 10.48
CA LYS A 7 18.70 -11.62 11.63
C LYS A 7 18.37 -10.15 11.89
N ILE A 8 17.27 -9.68 11.30
CA ILE A 8 16.75 -8.32 11.52
C ILE A 8 16.29 -8.22 12.97
N SER A 9 16.80 -7.21 13.69
CA SER A 9 16.43 -6.96 15.08
C SER A 9 14.96 -6.60 15.23
N ARG A 10 14.39 -6.81 16.42
CA ARG A 10 12.99 -6.42 16.70
C ARG A 10 12.78 -4.92 16.54
N GLU A 11 13.77 -4.12 16.93
CA GLU A 11 13.71 -2.66 16.79
C GLU A 11 13.68 -2.22 15.33
N GLU A 12 14.49 -2.81 14.46
CA GLU A 12 14.46 -2.55 13.02
C GLU A 12 13.12 -2.95 12.40
N LYS A 13 12.57 -4.10 12.80
CA LYS A 13 11.23 -4.54 12.38
C LYS A 13 10.14 -3.54 12.79
N ASN A 14 10.21 -3.01 14.01
CA ASN A 14 9.27 -2.00 14.50
C ASN A 14 9.41 -0.68 13.74
N ARG A 15 10.64 -0.20 13.51
CA ARG A 15 10.88 1.02 12.71
C ARG A 15 10.35 0.87 11.29
N MET A 16 10.57 -0.29 10.67
CA MET A 16 10.04 -0.58 9.34
C MET A 16 8.51 -0.65 9.36
N ARG A 17 7.90 -1.27 10.38
CA ARG A 17 6.45 -1.33 10.54
C ARG A 17 5.83 0.07 10.56
N LEU A 18 6.36 0.98 11.39
CA LEU A 18 5.85 2.35 11.51
C LEU A 18 5.90 3.10 10.17
N LYS A 19 7.01 2.98 9.43
CA LYS A 19 7.14 3.56 8.08
C LYS A 19 6.10 2.97 7.11
N LEU A 20 5.88 1.66 7.15
CA LEU A 20 4.88 1.01 6.30
C LEU A 20 3.44 1.37 6.71
N GLU A 21 3.17 1.61 8.00
CA GLU A 21 1.88 2.10 8.50
C GLU A 21 1.57 3.50 7.95
N GLU A 22 2.58 4.38 7.95
CA GLU A 22 2.47 5.71 7.35
C GLU A 22 2.14 5.64 5.85
N ILE A 23 2.87 4.80 5.10
CA ILE A 23 2.60 4.57 3.66
C ILE A 23 1.19 4.03 3.44
N VAL A 24 0.74 3.04 4.23
CA VAL A 24 -0.64 2.51 4.13
C VAL A 24 -1.67 3.58 4.45
N SER A 25 -1.39 4.47 5.42
CA SER A 25 -2.27 5.60 5.72
C SER A 25 -2.40 6.54 4.53
N MET A 26 -1.29 6.90 3.88
CA MET A 26 -1.30 7.73 2.67
C MET A 26 -2.05 7.05 1.51
N MET A 27 -1.86 5.75 1.31
CA MET A 27 -2.59 4.99 0.28
C MET A 27 -4.10 4.94 0.53
N LYS A 28 -4.54 4.92 1.79
CA LYS A 28 -5.98 5.01 2.14
C LYS A 28 -6.55 6.39 1.85
N GLU A 29 -5.80 7.45 2.15
CA GLU A 29 -6.21 8.81 1.77
C GLU A 29 -6.23 8.99 0.25
N MET A 30 -5.29 8.39 -0.47
CA MET A 30 -5.28 8.35 -1.93
C MET A 30 -6.51 7.61 -2.48
N GLU A 31 -6.87 6.46 -1.90
CA GLU A 31 -8.08 5.71 -2.29
C GLU A 31 -9.34 6.58 -2.16
N LYS A 32 -9.51 7.30 -1.05
CA LYS A 32 -10.64 8.22 -0.88
C LYS A 32 -10.68 9.29 -1.98
N LYS A 33 -9.52 9.88 -2.31
CA LYS A 33 -9.44 10.90 -3.38
C LYS A 33 -9.76 10.31 -4.75
N ILE A 34 -9.25 9.12 -5.07
CA ILE A 34 -9.53 8.44 -6.35
C ILE A 34 -11.03 8.19 -6.49
N ILE A 35 -11.69 7.72 -5.44
CA ILE A 35 -13.14 7.46 -5.45
C ILE A 35 -13.90 8.77 -5.74
N VAL A 36 -13.60 9.84 -5.00
CA VAL A 36 -14.24 11.15 -5.21
C VAL A 36 -13.99 11.67 -6.62
N PHE A 37 -12.76 11.59 -7.14
CA PHE A 37 -12.47 12.07 -8.49
C PHE A 37 -13.13 11.23 -9.57
N ASN A 38 -13.23 9.92 -9.38
CA ASN A 38 -13.97 9.04 -10.29
C ASN A 38 -15.46 9.38 -10.35
N GLU A 39 -16.10 9.63 -9.21
CA GLU A 39 -17.51 10.03 -9.11
C GLU A 39 -17.80 11.35 -9.85
N ASN A 40 -16.84 12.28 -9.82
CA ASN A 40 -16.95 13.58 -10.48
C ASN A 40 -16.42 13.61 -11.93
N THR A 41 -15.94 12.49 -12.45
CA THR A 41 -15.45 12.39 -13.83
C THR A 41 -16.60 12.00 -14.74
N GLU A 42 -16.84 12.71 -15.85
CA GLU A 42 -17.89 12.36 -16.82
C GLU A 42 -17.36 11.44 -17.94
N THR A 43 -16.13 11.68 -18.40
CA THR A 43 -15.52 10.94 -19.50
C THR A 43 -15.24 9.49 -19.11
N GLU A 44 -15.82 8.54 -19.86
CA GLU A 44 -15.71 7.11 -19.60
C GLU A 44 -14.25 6.59 -19.65
N GLU A 45 -13.43 7.11 -20.56
CA GLU A 45 -12.01 6.76 -20.64
C GLU A 45 -11.26 7.10 -19.35
N TYR A 46 -11.53 8.27 -18.77
CA TYR A 46 -10.93 8.70 -17.52
C TYR A 46 -11.48 7.93 -16.31
N ARG A 47 -12.76 7.54 -16.32
CA ARG A 47 -13.33 6.65 -15.30
C ARG A 47 -12.65 5.28 -15.28
N LYS A 48 -12.40 4.69 -16.45
CA LYS A 48 -11.67 3.41 -16.55
C LYS A 48 -10.27 3.53 -15.95
N PHE A 49 -9.57 4.62 -16.25
CA PHE A 49 -8.27 4.88 -15.64
C PHE A 49 -8.35 5.00 -14.11
N TRP A 50 -9.34 5.72 -13.57
CA TRP A 50 -9.52 5.81 -12.11
C TRP A 50 -9.80 4.45 -11.46
N GLN A 51 -10.60 3.60 -12.11
CA GLN A 51 -10.88 2.25 -11.63
C GLN A 51 -9.61 1.40 -11.60
N GLU A 52 -8.81 1.43 -12.68
CA GLU A 52 -7.52 0.73 -12.73
C GLU A 52 -6.58 1.25 -11.62
N LEU A 53 -6.49 2.58 -11.44
CA LEU A 53 -5.66 3.19 -10.42
C LEU A 53 -6.10 2.77 -9.00
N LEU A 54 -7.41 2.69 -8.76
CA LEU A 54 -7.99 2.23 -7.49
C LEU A 54 -7.65 0.76 -7.22
N GLU A 55 -7.78 -0.11 -8.22
CA GLU A 55 -7.44 -1.53 -8.11
C GLU A 55 -5.94 -1.72 -7.82
N ASN A 56 -5.08 -0.99 -8.52
CA ASN A 56 -3.64 -0.99 -8.31
C ASN A 56 -3.26 -0.51 -6.90
N ASN A 57 -3.89 0.55 -6.40
CA ASN A 57 -3.68 1.03 -5.04
C ASN A 57 -4.09 -0.04 -4.00
N ARG A 58 -5.27 -0.64 -4.15
CA ARG A 58 -5.75 -1.72 -3.26
C ARG A 58 -4.84 -2.94 -3.27
N SER A 59 -4.38 -3.36 -4.45
CA SER A 59 -3.41 -4.45 -4.60
C SER A 59 -2.10 -4.15 -3.88
N THR A 60 -1.61 -2.91 -4.02
CA THR A 60 -0.39 -2.45 -3.35
C THR A 60 -0.55 -2.41 -1.83
N VAL A 61 -1.66 -1.89 -1.31
CA VAL A 61 -1.97 -1.91 0.14
C VAL A 61 -1.97 -3.34 0.68
N ARG A 62 -2.57 -4.29 -0.03
CA ARG A 62 -2.55 -5.72 0.35
C ARG A 62 -1.13 -6.27 0.39
N LYS A 63 -0.31 -5.96 -0.62
CA LYS A 63 1.10 -6.38 -0.68
C LYS A 63 1.91 -5.84 0.50
N VAL A 64 1.77 -4.55 0.81
CA VAL A 64 2.46 -3.90 1.94
C VAL A 64 2.00 -4.51 3.27
N THR A 65 0.69 -4.64 3.47
CA THR A 65 0.13 -5.20 4.72
C THR A 65 0.59 -6.65 4.93
N ASN A 66 0.58 -7.48 3.88
CA ASN A 66 1.08 -8.85 3.95
C ASN A 66 2.57 -8.92 4.29
N PHE A 67 3.37 -7.99 3.76
CA PHE A 67 4.78 -7.89 4.12
C PHE A 67 4.97 -7.56 5.60
N MET A 68 4.18 -6.60 6.13
CA MET A 68 4.22 -6.23 7.55
C MET A 68 3.90 -7.41 8.47
N VAL A 69 2.86 -8.19 8.16
CA VAL A 69 2.51 -9.40 8.93
C VAL A 69 3.66 -10.41 8.89
N ARG A 70 4.20 -10.71 7.70
CA ARG A 70 5.23 -11.74 7.51
C ARG A 70 6.61 -11.36 8.05
N LYS A 71 6.97 -10.08 8.01
CA LYS A 71 8.36 -9.63 8.22
C LYS A 71 8.52 -8.64 9.37
N CYS A 72 7.46 -7.94 9.77
CA CYS A 72 7.50 -6.92 10.82
C CYS A 72 6.77 -7.33 12.12
N ASN A 73 6.28 -8.57 12.23
CA ASN A 73 5.52 -9.08 13.38
C ASN A 73 4.33 -8.14 13.74
N ARG A 74 3.56 -7.75 12.73
CA ARG A 74 2.26 -7.11 12.92
C ARG A 74 1.21 -8.16 13.21
#